data_AF-A0A970JD47-F1
#
_entry.id   AF-A0A970JD47-F1
#
_cell.length_a   1.000
_cell.length_b   1.000
_cell.length_c   1.000
_cell.angle_alpha   90.00
_cell.angle_beta   90.00
_cell.angle_gamma   90.00
#
_symmetry.space_group_name_H-M   'P 1'
#
loop_
_entity.id
_entity.type
_entity.pdbx_description
1 polymer ?
#
loop_
_entity_poly.entity_id
_entity_poly.type
_entity_poly.pdbx_seq_one_letter_code
_entity_poly.pdbx_strand_id
1 'polypeptide(L)'
;MEELFEEGTKMEVPEENEGGDELKEKIRQLEIEKAALIRGVRAKDLDYVVFKVRQKEGEDINTLLDEFLSENPEFLNRTGRHVSTGATHNQNQNKSEEVKRIVESIIKNMA
;
A
#
# COMPACT_ATOMS: atom_id res chain seq x y z
N MET A 1 -9.92 57.81 39.48
CA MET A 1 -8.74 56.96 39.27
C MET A 1 -9.27 55.57 39.06
N GLU A 2 -9.14 55.09 37.83
CA GLU A 2 -9.42 53.71 37.42
C GLU A 2 -8.40 52.80 38.08
N GLU A 3 -8.86 51.75 38.77
CA GLU A 3 -8.04 50.57 39.04
C GLU A 3 -8.79 49.36 38.48
N LEU A 4 -8.55 49.21 37.18
CA LEU A 4 -8.27 47.98 36.43
C LEU A 4 -8.69 46.68 37.12
N PHE A 5 -9.75 46.08 36.59
CA PHE A 5 -10.06 44.66 36.74
C PHE A 5 -8.85 43.85 36.25
N GLU A 6 -8.25 43.07 37.16
CA GLU A 6 -7.21 42.12 36.82
C GLU A 6 -7.74 41.10 35.80
N GLU A 7 -7.15 41.17 34.63
CA GLU A 7 -7.20 40.20 33.55
C GLU A 7 -6.78 38.80 34.03
N GLY A 8 -7.34 37.80 33.35
CA GLY A 8 -6.77 36.47 33.32
C GLY A 8 -7.74 35.40 33.75
N THR A 9 -8.89 35.30 33.07
CA THR A 9 -9.49 33.98 32.83
C THR A 9 -8.37 33.12 32.25
N LYS A 10 -7.83 32.23 33.08
CA LYS A 10 -6.91 31.19 32.69
C LYS A 10 -7.68 30.30 31.72
N MET A 11 -7.68 30.69 30.45
CA MET A 11 -8.17 29.89 29.35
C MET A 11 -7.19 28.74 29.27
N GLU A 12 -7.57 27.61 29.88
CA GLU A 12 -6.95 26.33 29.59
C GLU A 12 -7.09 26.17 28.08
N VAL A 13 -5.99 26.41 27.36
CA VAL A 13 -5.87 26.04 25.95
C VAL A 13 -6.02 24.51 25.98
N PRO A 14 -7.11 23.93 25.46
CA PRO A 14 -7.15 22.49 25.29
C PRO A 14 -5.98 22.17 24.36
N GLU A 15 -5.04 21.35 24.83
CA GLU A 15 -3.94 20.87 24.01
C GLU A 15 -4.49 20.34 22.69
N GLU A 16 -4.13 21.01 21.60
CA GLU A 16 -4.48 20.67 20.22
C GLU A 16 -3.77 19.40 19.73
N ASN A 17 -3.70 18.36 20.56
CA ASN A 17 -3.02 17.10 20.25
C ASN A 17 -3.92 16.11 19.47
N GLU A 18 -5.24 16.31 19.45
CA GLU A 18 -6.16 15.38 18.77
C GLU A 18 -6.14 15.53 17.23
N GLY A 19 -5.98 16.75 16.72
CA GLY A 19 -5.99 17.01 15.27
C GLY A 19 -4.78 16.43 14.53
N GLY A 20 -3.63 16.35 15.20
CA GLY A 20 -2.39 15.85 14.60
C GLY A 20 -2.44 14.35 14.30
N ASP A 21 -3.06 13.56 15.18
CA ASP A 21 -3.12 12.11 15.02
C ASP A 21 -4.22 11.69 14.04
N GLU A 22 -5.35 12.42 13.98
CA GLU A 22 -6.36 12.22 12.94
C GLU A 22 -5.85 12.52 11.53
N LEU A 23 -5.02 13.57 11.39
CA LEU A 23 -4.43 13.94 10.11
C LEU A 23 -3.43 12.89 9.63
N LYS A 24 -2.55 12.40 10.52
CA LYS A 24 -1.61 11.30 10.20
C LYS A 24 -2.36 10.05 9.77
N GLU A 25 -3.45 9.72 10.46
CA GLU A 25 -4.21 8.52 10.14
C GLU A 25 -4.95 8.62 8.80
N LYS A 26 -5.50 9.79 8.48
CA LYS A 26 -6.07 10.06 7.15
C LYS A 26 -5.01 9.98 6.05
N ILE A 27 -3.82 10.55 6.28
CA ILE A 27 -2.72 10.47 5.31
C ILE A 27 -2.35 9.00 5.07
N ARG A 28 -2.17 8.23 6.13
CA ARG A 28 -1.86 6.79 6.05
C ARG A 28 -2.93 6.01 5.27
N GLN A 29 -4.21 6.28 5.52
CA GLN A 29 -5.31 5.64 4.78
C GLN A 29 -5.24 5.93 3.28
N LEU A 30 -5.06 7.20 2.91
CA LEU A 30 -4.96 7.62 1.50
C LEU A 30 -3.73 7.02 0.81
N GLU A 31 -2.62 6.87 1.52
CA GLU A 31 -1.42 6.22 1.00
C GLU A 31 -1.66 4.75 0.72
N ILE A 32 -2.31 4.02 1.64
CA ILE A 32 -2.68 2.61 1.42
C ILE A 32 -3.64 2.48 0.25
N GLU A 33 -4.65 3.36 0.15
CA GLU A 33 -5.63 3.35 -0.93
C GLU A 33 -4.95 3.56 -2.30
N LYS A 34 -4.09 4.58 -2.41
CA LYS A 34 -3.30 4.83 -3.63
C LYS A 34 -2.42 3.63 -3.98
N ALA A 35 -1.71 3.10 -2.99
CA ALA A 35 -0.81 1.96 -3.16
C ALA A 35 -1.56 0.71 -3.65
N ALA A 36 -2.77 0.47 -3.14
CA ALA A 36 -3.65 -0.65 -3.52
C ALA A 36 -4.19 -0.49 -4.94
N LEU A 37 -4.62 0.71 -5.32
CA LEU A 37 -5.06 1.01 -6.69
C LEU A 37 -3.94 0.80 -7.71
N ILE A 38 -2.72 1.27 -7.42
CA ILE A 38 -1.55 1.10 -8.30
C ILE A 38 -1.22 -0.38 -8.51
N ARG A 39 -1.35 -1.20 -7.46
CA ARG A 39 -1.14 -2.66 -7.52
C ARG A 39 -2.28 -3.41 -8.22
N GLY A 40 -3.34 -2.71 -8.61
CA GLY A 40 -4.45 -3.28 -9.35
C GLY A 40 -5.47 -3.97 -8.45
N VAL A 41 -5.58 -3.57 -7.18
CA VAL A 41 -6.68 -4.02 -6.32
C VAL A 41 -8.02 -3.61 -6.92
N ARG A 42 -9.02 -4.50 -6.88
CA ARG A 42 -10.35 -4.21 -7.42
C ARG A 42 -10.99 -3.11 -6.58
N ALA A 43 -11.58 -2.10 -7.23
CA ALA A 43 -12.24 -0.99 -6.53
C ALA A 43 -13.29 -1.46 -5.50
N LYS A 44 -14.01 -2.55 -5.80
CA LYS A 44 -15.01 -3.13 -4.89
C LYS A 44 -14.44 -3.74 -3.60
N ASP A 45 -13.14 -4.07 -3.57
CA ASP A 45 -12.47 -4.66 -2.41
C ASP A 45 -11.45 -3.71 -1.78
N LEU A 46 -11.28 -2.51 -2.35
CA LEU A 46 -10.28 -1.53 -1.94
C LEU A 46 -10.40 -1.21 -0.45
N ASP A 47 -11.61 -0.90 0.01
CA ASP A 47 -11.89 -0.57 1.42
C ASP A 47 -11.48 -1.70 2.37
N TYR A 48 -11.74 -2.96 1.98
CA TYR A 48 -11.38 -4.12 2.77
C TYR A 48 -9.86 -4.31 2.84
N VAL A 49 -9.17 -4.18 1.71
CA VAL A 49 -7.71 -4.27 1.65
C VAL A 49 -7.07 -3.15 2.47
N VAL A 50 -7.56 -1.91 2.34
CA VAL A 50 -7.09 -0.77 3.14
C VAL A 50 -7.26 -1.03 4.63
N PHE A 51 -8.43 -1.51 5.05
CA PHE A 51 -8.70 -1.85 6.45
C PHE A 51 -7.79 -2.97 6.99
N LYS A 52 -7.48 -3.98 6.16
CA LYS A 52 -6.61 -5.09 6.56
C LYS A 52 -5.15 -4.68 6.65
N VAL A 53 -4.64 -3.92 5.69
CA VAL A 53 -3.26 -3.41 5.70
C VAL A 53 -3.06 -2.41 6.84
N ARG A 54 -4.06 -1.55 7.10
CA ARG A 54 -4.03 -0.61 8.23
C ARG A 54 -3.89 -1.28 9.60
N GLN A 55 -4.48 -2.47 9.76
CA GLN A 55 -4.40 -3.28 10.99
C GLN A 55 -3.09 -4.04 11.15
N LYS A 56 -2.30 -4.21 10.08
CA LYS A 56 -0.97 -4.79 10.19
C LYS A 56 -0.03 -3.77 10.83
N GLU A 57 0.83 -4.25 11.73
CA GLU A 57 1.88 -3.45 12.34
C GLU A 57 3.07 -3.36 11.36
N GLY A 58 3.48 -2.14 11.04
CA GLY A 58 4.61 -1.89 10.14
C GLY A 58 4.62 -0.46 9.61
N GLU A 59 5.83 0.05 9.37
CA GLU A 59 6.06 1.40 8.84
C GLU A 59 5.90 1.45 7.31
N ASP A 60 6.30 0.40 6.59
CA ASP A 60 6.26 0.40 5.12
C ASP A 60 4.96 -0.20 4.58
N ILE A 61 4.06 0.70 4.18
CA ILE A 61 2.78 0.39 3.53
C ILE A 61 2.97 -0.51 2.30
N ASN A 62 4.05 -0.32 1.54
CA ASN A 62 4.28 -1.09 0.32
C ASN A 62 4.54 -2.55 0.65
N THR A 63 5.45 -2.80 1.59
CA THR A 63 5.76 -4.15 2.06
C THR A 63 4.53 -4.85 2.63
N LEU A 64 3.77 -4.18 3.50
CA LEU A 64 2.55 -4.76 4.10
C LEU A 64 1.50 -5.12 3.04
N LEU A 65 1.34 -4.26 2.04
CA LEU A 65 0.40 -4.47 0.97
C LEU A 65 0.86 -5.56 0.00
N ASP A 66 2.16 -5.65 -0.29
CA ASP A 66 2.74 -6.71 -1.12
C ASP A 66 2.63 -8.08 -0.45
N GLU A 67 2.88 -8.16 0.87
CA GLU A 67 2.65 -9.36 1.66
C GLU A 67 1.16 -9.76 1.62
N PHE A 68 0.27 -8.81 1.88
CA PHE A 68 -1.17 -9.07 1.87
C PHE A 68 -1.66 -9.57 0.51
N LEU A 69 -1.21 -8.98 -0.59
CA LEU A 69 -1.65 -9.36 -1.94
C LEU A 69 -0.98 -10.64 -2.45
N SER A 70 0.21 -10.98 -1.95
CA SER A 70 0.85 -12.27 -2.18
C SER A 70 0.05 -13.40 -1.54
N GLU A 71 -0.44 -13.18 -0.31
CA GLU A 71 -1.30 -14.12 0.41
C GLU A 71 -2.73 -14.17 -0.16
N ASN A 72 -3.23 -13.04 -0.67
CA ASN A 72 -4.62 -12.88 -1.09
C ASN A 72 -4.73 -12.37 -2.55
N PRO A 73 -4.30 -13.17 -3.55
CA PRO A 73 -4.28 -12.75 -4.95
C PRO A 73 -5.67 -12.60 -5.58
N GLU A 74 -6.75 -12.93 -4.86
CA GLU A 74 -8.14 -12.73 -5.27
C GLU A 74 -8.57 -11.26 -5.27
N PHE A 75 -7.88 -10.39 -4.52
CA PHE A 75 -8.17 -8.96 -4.45
C PHE A 75 -7.61 -8.16 -5.63
N LEU A 76 -6.81 -8.80 -6.50
CA LEU A 76 -6.29 -8.20 -7.71
C LEU A 76 -7.33 -8.27 -8.84
N ASN A 77 -7.41 -7.22 -9.65
CA ASN A 77 -8.16 -7.18 -10.90
C ASN A 77 -7.49 -8.13 -11.91
N ARG A 78 -7.84 -9.41 -11.83
CA ARG A 78 -7.54 -10.41 -12.86
C ARG A 78 -8.46 -10.17 -14.05
N THR A 79 -8.22 -9.10 -14.81
CA THR A 79 -8.95 -8.82 -16.07
C THR A 79 -8.59 -9.81 -17.19
N GLY A 80 -7.83 -10.87 -16.90
CA GLY A 80 -7.64 -12.01 -17.78
C GLY A 80 -7.73 -13.30 -16.98
N ARG A 81 -8.76 -14.11 -17.25
CA ARG A 81 -8.84 -15.50 -16.79
C ARG A 81 -7.58 -16.24 -17.26
N HIS A 82 -6.78 -16.76 -16.32
CA HIS A 82 -6.13 -18.06 -16.48
C HIS A 82 -6.40 -18.89 -15.23
N VAL A 83 -7.27 -19.88 -15.42
CA VAL A 83 -7.38 -21.09 -14.60
C VAL A 83 -6.35 -22.11 -15.11
N SER A 84 -5.88 -22.98 -14.19
CA SER A 84 -4.84 -24.01 -14.36
C SER A 84 -3.42 -23.43 -14.32
N THR A 85 -2.49 -23.82 -13.46
CA THR A 85 -2.08 -25.14 -12.95
C THR A 85 -1.35 -24.99 -11.60
N GLY A 86 -1.14 -26.09 -10.88
CA GLY A 86 -0.54 -26.17 -9.52
C GLY A 86 0.53 -25.14 -9.18
N ALA A 87 0.44 -24.63 -7.95
CA ALA A 87 1.37 -23.69 -7.34
C ALA A 87 2.82 -24.18 -7.45
N THR A 88 3.50 -23.76 -8.51
CA THR A 88 4.95 -23.72 -8.55
C THR A 88 5.33 -22.40 -7.90
N HIS A 89 5.46 -22.45 -6.58
CA HIS A 89 6.10 -21.43 -5.76
C HIS A 89 7.57 -21.34 -6.17
N ASN A 90 7.88 -20.69 -7.31
CA ASN A 90 9.25 -20.25 -7.60
C ASN A 90 9.33 -19.35 -8.84
N GLN A 91 8.98 -18.06 -8.77
CA GLN A 91 9.36 -17.11 -9.83
C GLN A 91 9.70 -15.72 -9.28
N ASN A 92 10.89 -15.59 -8.68
CA ASN A 92 11.60 -14.31 -8.71
C ASN A 92 13.09 -14.42 -9.09
N GLN A 93 13.51 -15.50 -9.78
CA GLN A 93 14.91 -15.64 -10.21
C GLN A 93 15.11 -16.05 -11.68
N ASN A 94 14.06 -16.41 -12.42
CA ASN A 94 14.22 -17.05 -13.74
C ASN A 94 13.98 -16.14 -14.97
N LYS A 95 13.38 -14.95 -14.80
CA LYS A 95 13.07 -14.07 -15.95
C LYS A 95 14.32 -13.50 -16.65
N SER A 96 15.45 -13.36 -15.93
CA SER A 96 16.70 -12.84 -16.49
C SER A 96 17.42 -13.84 -17.41
N GLU A 97 17.36 -15.13 -17.08
CA GLU A 97 18.03 -16.18 -17.87
C GLU A 97 17.28 -16.51 -19.15
N GLU A 98 15.95 -16.50 -19.13
CA GLU A 98 15.13 -16.77 -20.30
C GLU A 98 15.31 -15.68 -21.36
N VAL A 99 15.34 -14.41 -20.95
CA VAL A 99 15.63 -13.28 -21.86
C VAL A 99 17.03 -13.38 -22.46
N LYS A 100 18.05 -13.77 -21.67
CA LYS A 100 19.41 -13.99 -22.19
C LYS A 100 19.46 -15.10 -23.23
N ARG A 101 18.82 -16.24 -22.98
CA ARG A 101 18.78 -17.38 -23.93
C ARG A 101 18.08 -17.00 -25.24
N ILE A 102 16.97 -16.25 -25.16
CA ILE A 102 16.25 -15.76 -26.34
C ILE A 102 17.15 -14.86 -27.18
N VAL A 103 17.82 -13.87 -26.56
CA VAL A 103 18.74 -12.97 -27.26
C VAL A 103 19.91 -13.72 -27.91
N GLU A 104 20.51 -14.67 -27.19
CA GLU A 104 21.61 -15.50 -27.73
C GLU A 104 21.17 -16.33 -28.94
N SER A 105 19.97 -16.92 -28.90
CA SER A 105 19.43 -17.70 -30.02
C SER A 105 19.20 -16.86 -31.28
N ILE A 106 18.76 -15.61 -31.11
CA ILE A 106 18.50 -14.70 -32.23
C ILE A 106 19.82 -14.31 -32.90
N ILE A 107 20.84 -13.97 -32.10
CA ILE A 107 22.16 -13.61 -32.60
C ILE A 107 22.81 -14.81 -33.32
N LYS A 108 22.71 -16.01 -32.75
CA LYS A 108 23.31 -17.22 -33.32
C LYS A 108 22.64 -17.69 -34.63
N ASN A 109 21.36 -17.40 -34.82
CA ASN A 109 20.66 -17.71 -36.07
C ASN A 109 20.86 -16.66 -37.17
N MET A 110 21.51 -15.52 -36.87
CA MET A 110 21.84 -14.47 -37.84
C MET A 110 23.30 -14.50 -38.32
N ALA A 111 24.16 -15.34 -37.73
CA ALA A 111 25.54 -15.57 -38.15
C ALA A 111 25.65 -16.87 -38.95
#